data_AF-A0A3P3VQC9-F1
#
_entry.id   AF-A0A3P3VQC9-F1
#
_cell.length_a   1.000
_cell.length_b   1.000
_cell.length_c   1.000
_cell.angle_alpha   90.00
_cell.angle_beta   90.00
_cell.angle_gamma   90.00
#
_symmetry.space_group_name_H-M   'P 1'
#
loop_
_entity.id
_entity.type
_entity.pdbx_description
1 polymer ?
#
loop_
_entity_poly.entity_id
_entity_poly.type
_entity_poly.pdbx_seq_one_letter_code
_entity_poly.pdbx_strand_id
1 'polypeptide(L)'
;MKRSARMDTVLRVTSADEEKAAKLFQQIHARLQAEQRKLEQLESYQLEYQQQAREGRAVSVHQLQQMSLFICKLAEAVKEQRAQVERVSQHMLHLRQQWISARGRTLSITQLRENYLAEERRWEDMREQKEIDELVNNRSARSINNA
;
A
#
# COMPACT_ATOMS: atom_id res chain seq x y z
N MET A 1 14.26 -15.78 -26.33
CA MET A 1 13.38 -15.54 -25.16
C MET A 1 12.29 -14.55 -25.57
N LYS A 2 11.01 -14.88 -25.36
CA LYS A 2 9.86 -14.02 -25.70
C LYS A 2 9.87 -12.73 -24.88
N ARG A 3 9.31 -11.63 -25.41
CA ARG A 3 9.28 -10.32 -24.71
C ARG A 3 8.37 -10.37 -23.49
N SER A 4 7.25 -11.09 -23.62
CA SER A 4 6.34 -11.40 -22.51
C SER A 4 7.04 -12.09 -21.33
N ALA A 5 7.88 -13.09 -21.60
CA ALA A 5 8.61 -13.86 -20.57
C ALA A 5 9.62 -13.01 -19.79
N ARG A 6 10.19 -11.96 -20.41
CA ARG A 6 11.03 -10.99 -19.69
C ARG A 6 10.19 -10.13 -18.75
N MET A 7 9.00 -9.72 -19.18
CA MET A 7 8.08 -8.94 -18.35
C MET A 7 7.54 -9.75 -17.17
N ASP A 8 7.37 -11.08 -17.29
CA ASP A 8 7.02 -11.94 -16.14
C ASP A 8 8.04 -11.81 -14.99
N THR A 9 9.33 -11.72 -15.33
CA THR A 9 10.40 -11.57 -14.33
C THR A 9 10.33 -10.21 -13.66
N VAL A 10 10.14 -9.15 -14.45
CA VAL A 10 9.99 -7.78 -13.93
C VAL A 10 8.73 -7.66 -13.07
N LEU A 11 7.62 -8.23 -13.52
CA LEU A 11 6.34 -8.23 -12.82
C LEU A 11 6.47 -8.88 -11.43
N ARG A 12 7.19 -10.00 -11.34
CA ARG A 12 7.45 -10.66 -10.04
C ARG A 12 8.17 -9.73 -9.06
N VAL A 13 9.15 -8.98 -9.53
CA VAL A 13 9.89 -8.00 -8.70
C VAL A 13 8.97 -6.86 -8.28
N THR A 14 8.25 -6.24 -9.22
CA THR A 14 7.37 -5.11 -8.91
C THR A 14 6.21 -5.51 -8.00
N SER A 15 5.64 -6.71 -8.17
CA SER A 15 4.59 -7.23 -7.30
C SER A 15 5.10 -7.52 -5.89
N ALA A 16 6.32 -8.06 -5.75
CA ALA A 16 6.93 -8.25 -4.43
C ALA A 16 7.19 -6.92 -3.72
N ASP A 17 7.60 -5.88 -4.46
CA ASP A 17 7.82 -4.54 -3.92
C ASP A 17 6.50 -3.86 -3.53
N GLU A 18 5.45 -4.01 -4.34
CA GLU A 18 4.10 -3.55 -4.01
C GLU A 18 3.57 -4.22 -2.73
N GLU A 19 3.74 -5.54 -2.61
CA GLU A 19 3.28 -6.29 -1.43
C GLU A 19 4.02 -5.84 -0.16
N LYS A 20 5.34 -5.62 -0.25
CA LYS A 20 6.13 -5.06 0.86
C LYS A 20 5.64 -3.67 1.25
N ALA A 21 5.43 -2.79 0.27
CA ALA A 21 4.94 -1.44 0.52
C ALA A 21 3.53 -1.45 1.14
N ALA A 22 2.65 -2.35 0.67
CA ALA A 22 1.32 -2.54 1.21
C ALA A 22 1.36 -3.00 2.68
N LYS A 23 2.24 -3.96 3.01
CA LYS A 23 2.44 -4.43 4.39
C LYS A 23 2.91 -3.31 5.32
N LEU A 24 3.90 -2.52 4.90
CA LEU A 24 4.39 -1.37 5.67
C LEU A 24 3.28 -0.32 5.86
N PHE A 25 2.50 -0.04 4.82
CA PHE A 25 1.37 0.88 4.89
C PHE A 25 0.28 0.40 5.87
N GLN A 26 -0.04 -0.89 5.87
CA GLN A 26 -1.00 -1.46 6.83
C GLN A 26 -0.49 -1.35 8.28
N GLN A 27 0.80 -1.65 8.51
CA GLN A 27 1.41 -1.56 9.83
C GLN A 27 1.40 -0.13 10.39
N ILE A 28 1.80 0.86 9.57
CA ILE A 28 1.80 2.26 10.02
C ILE A 28 0.39 2.81 10.22
N HIS A 29 -0.59 2.36 9.42
CA HIS A 29 -1.99 2.71 9.60
C HIS A 29 -2.54 2.20 10.94
N ALA A 30 -2.28 0.93 11.27
CA ALA A 30 -2.66 0.36 12.57
C ALA A 30 -1.98 1.10 13.73
N ARG A 31 -0.70 1.47 13.57
CA ARG A 31 0.02 2.29 14.55
C ARG A 31 -0.63 3.66 14.74
N LEU A 32 -0.98 4.35 13.66
CA LEU A 32 -1.63 5.66 13.73
C LEU A 32 -2.94 5.58 14.52
N GLN A 33 -3.76 4.56 14.26
CA GLN A 33 -5.01 4.34 14.99
C GLN A 33 -4.77 4.10 16.49
N ALA A 34 -3.74 3.33 16.85
CA ALA A 34 -3.39 3.12 18.25
C ALA A 34 -2.95 4.42 18.95
N GLU A 35 -2.13 5.23 18.29
CA GLU A 35 -1.65 6.52 18.83
C GLU A 35 -2.79 7.54 18.97
N GLN A 36 -3.75 7.54 18.04
CA GLN A 36 -4.96 8.38 18.10
C GLN A 36 -5.86 7.96 19.27
N ARG A 37 -6.13 6.66 19.44
CA ARG A 37 -6.90 6.15 20.59
C ARG A 37 -6.25 6.52 21.92
N LYS A 38 -4.93 6.43 22.01
CA LYS A 38 -4.20 6.84 23.22
C LYS A 38 -4.33 8.34 23.48
N LEU A 39 -4.31 9.17 22.43
CA LEU A 39 -4.55 10.61 22.56
C LEU A 39 -5.97 10.89 23.08
N GLU A 40 -6.99 10.26 22.48
CA GLU A 40 -8.38 10.39 22.91
C GLU A 40 -8.56 10.00 24.39
N GLN A 41 -7.91 8.92 24.84
CA GLN A 41 -7.92 8.51 26.24
C GLN A 41 -7.32 9.58 27.15
N LEU A 42 -6.16 10.14 26.80
CA LEU A 42 -5.50 11.19 27.58
C LEU A 42 -6.34 12.48 27.64
N GLU A 43 -6.99 12.84 26.54
CA GLU A 43 -7.90 13.99 26.47
C GLU A 43 -9.17 13.75 27.31
N SER A 44 -9.76 12.55 27.26
CA SER A 44 -10.91 12.18 28.10
C SER A 44 -10.55 12.29 29.57
N TYR A 45 -9.41 11.72 29.98
CA TYR A 45 -8.93 11.84 31.36
C TYR A 45 -8.75 13.30 31.76
N GLN A 46 -8.17 14.14 30.90
CA GLN A 46 -7.99 15.56 31.19
C GLN A 46 -9.34 16.27 31.42
N LEU A 47 -10.35 15.97 30.59
CA LEU A 47 -11.68 16.54 30.69
C LEU A 47 -12.41 16.10 31.97
N GLU A 48 -12.41 14.80 32.26
CA GLU A 48 -13.00 14.22 33.48
C GLU A 48 -12.40 14.88 34.74
N TYR A 49 -11.08 15.05 34.76
CA TYR A 49 -10.38 15.70 35.87
C TYR A 49 -10.73 17.19 36.00
N GLN A 50 -10.85 17.92 34.89
CA GLN A 50 -11.29 19.32 34.93
C GLN A 50 -12.71 19.48 35.48
N GLN A 51 -13.60 18.51 35.21
CA GLN A 51 -14.95 18.50 35.76
C GLN A 51 -14.94 18.23 37.27
N GLN A 52 -14.22 17.21 37.73
CA GLN A 52 -14.09 16.90 39.16
C GLN A 52 -13.50 18.07 39.97
N ALA A 53 -12.54 18.80 39.41
CA ALA A 53 -11.96 19.97 40.07
C ALA A 53 -12.97 21.13 40.24
N ARG A 54 -13.91 21.29 39.30
CA ARG A 54 -14.98 22.31 39.36
C ARG A 54 -16.07 21.98 40.36
N GLU A 55 -16.32 20.70 40.61
CA GLU A 55 -17.38 20.23 41.53
C GLU A 55 -17.04 20.45 43.01
N GLY A 56 -15.87 20.99 43.35
CA GLY A 56 -15.63 21.62 44.64
C GLY A 56 -15.68 20.69 45.87
N ARG A 57 -15.30 19.41 45.72
CA ARG A 57 -15.12 18.54 46.89
C ARG A 57 -14.07 19.15 47.82
N ALA A 58 -14.31 19.11 49.13
CA ALA A 58 -13.35 19.58 50.13
C ALA A 58 -12.07 18.74 50.03
N VAL A 59 -11.04 19.31 49.43
CA VAL A 59 -9.75 18.66 49.14
C VAL A 59 -8.68 19.30 50.01
N SER A 60 -7.86 18.48 50.66
CA SER A 60 -6.76 18.99 51.49
C SER A 60 -5.71 19.74 50.66
N VAL A 61 -4.99 20.70 51.25
CA VAL A 61 -3.93 21.47 50.56
C VAL A 61 -2.86 20.56 49.95
N HIS A 62 -2.55 19.44 50.60
CA HIS A 62 -1.63 18.42 50.08
C HIS A 62 -2.17 17.73 48.83
N GLN A 63 -3.46 17.34 48.83
CA GLN A 63 -4.10 16.78 47.64
C GLN A 63 -4.16 17.81 46.50
N LEU A 64 -4.37 19.09 46.77
CA LEU A 64 -4.36 20.15 45.75
C LEU A 64 -2.98 20.27 45.07
N GLN A 65 -1.89 20.22 45.83
CA GLN A 65 -0.52 20.24 45.26
C GLN A 65 -0.23 19.00 44.40
N GLN A 66 -0.60 17.82 44.86
CA GLN A 66 -0.47 16.58 44.07
C GLN A 66 -1.32 16.64 42.79
N MET A 67 -2.52 17.22 42.87
CA MET A 67 -3.40 17.42 41.73
C MET A 67 -2.78 18.35 40.69
N SER A 68 -2.22 19.49 41.12
CA SER A 68 -1.57 20.45 40.22
C SER A 68 -0.39 19.83 39.48
N LEU A 69 0.47 19.09 40.18
CA LEU A 69 1.60 18.36 39.58
C LEU A 69 1.13 17.32 38.57
N PHE A 70 0.08 16.57 38.89
CA PHE A 70 -0.49 15.57 37.98
C PHE A 70 -1.08 16.22 36.71
N ILE A 71 -1.80 17.33 36.85
CA ILE A 71 -2.37 18.07 35.71
C ILE A 71 -1.26 18.56 34.77
N CYS A 72 -0.17 19.10 35.31
CA CYS A 72 0.98 19.51 34.51
C CYS A 72 1.57 18.33 33.72
N LYS A 73 1.77 17.18 34.37
CA LYS A 73 2.27 15.95 33.72
C LYS A 73 1.32 15.44 32.65
N LEU A 74 0.00 15.47 32.90
CA LEU A 74 -1.00 15.04 31.93
C LEU A 74 -1.03 15.96 30.70
N ALA A 75 -0.95 17.27 30.90
CA ALA A 75 -0.88 18.23 29.81
C ALA A 75 0.38 18.05 28.96
N GLU A 76 1.52 17.78 29.59
CA GLU A 76 2.77 17.45 28.91
C GLU A 76 2.64 16.14 28.11
N ALA A 77 2.09 15.08 28.72
CA ALA A 77 1.85 13.81 28.04
C ALA A 77 0.89 13.95 26.84
N VAL A 78 -0.17 14.75 26.94
CA VAL A 78 -1.06 15.06 25.81
C VAL A 78 -0.30 15.77 24.70
N LYS A 79 0.53 16.77 25.04
CA LYS A 79 1.34 17.51 24.06
C LYS A 79 2.31 16.58 23.32
N GLU A 80 3.01 15.71 24.05
CA GLU A 80 3.91 14.70 23.49
C GLU A 80 3.16 13.71 22.60
N GLN A 81 1.99 13.23 23.05
CA GLN A 81 1.17 12.29 22.31
C GLN A 81 0.63 12.92 21.01
N ARG A 82 0.21 14.18 21.01
CA ARG A 82 -0.15 14.91 19.78
C ARG A 82 1.01 14.98 18.80
N ALA A 83 2.21 15.32 19.27
CA ALA A 83 3.40 15.36 18.43
C ALA A 83 3.76 13.98 17.88
N GLN A 84 3.53 12.91 18.66
CA GLN A 84 3.71 11.53 18.21
C GLN A 84 2.69 11.13 17.13
N VAL A 85 1.40 11.47 17.30
CA VAL A 85 0.36 11.24 16.28
C VAL A 85 0.72 11.96 14.98
N GLU A 86 1.16 13.21 15.06
CA GLU A 86 1.57 13.99 13.89
C GLU A 86 2.75 13.32 13.16
N ARG A 87 3.80 12.93 13.89
CA ARG A 87 4.96 12.21 13.29
C ARG A 87 4.55 10.93 12.60
N VAL A 88 3.68 10.12 13.23
CA VAL A 88 3.20 8.86 12.67
C VAL A 88 2.29 9.11 11.45
N SER A 89 1.48 10.17 11.49
CA SER A 89 0.63 10.61 10.37
C SER A 89 1.48 10.98 9.15
N GLN A 90 2.51 11.81 9.35
CA GLN A 90 3.44 12.18 8.26
C GLN A 90 4.16 10.96 7.68
N HIS A 91 4.59 10.01 8.53
CA HIS A 91 5.19 8.77 8.07
C HIS A 91 4.20 7.89 7.30
N MET A 92 2.93 7.84 7.73
CA MET A 92 1.86 7.14 7.02
C MET A 92 1.64 7.72 5.63
N LEU A 93 1.62 9.05 5.49
CA LEU A 93 1.51 9.71 4.18
C LEU A 93 2.68 9.33 3.26
N HIS A 94 3.90 9.28 3.78
CA HIS A 94 5.07 8.84 3.01
C HIS A 94 4.93 7.39 2.53
N LEU A 95 4.58 6.46 3.43
CA LEU A 95 4.38 5.05 3.08
C LEU A 95 3.21 4.84 2.11
N ARG A 96 2.16 5.67 2.22
CA ARG A 96 1.05 5.69 1.25
C ARG A 96 1.54 6.04 -0.15
N GLN A 97 2.36 7.08 -0.28
CA GLN A 97 2.92 7.50 -1.57
C GLN A 97 3.81 6.40 -2.17
N GLN A 98 4.64 5.76 -1.34
CA GLN A 98 5.46 4.63 -1.78
C GLN A 98 4.61 3.47 -2.30
N TRP A 99 3.55 3.08 -1.58
CA TRP A 99 2.64 2.03 -2.01
C TRP A 99 1.93 2.37 -3.32
N ILE A 100 1.41 3.60 -3.46
CA ILE A 100 0.78 4.05 -4.71
C ILE A 100 1.76 4.01 -5.88
N SER A 101 3.01 4.44 -5.67
CA SER A 101 4.05 4.40 -6.71
C SER A 101 4.39 2.96 -7.11
N ALA A 102 4.56 2.05 -6.14
CA ALA A 102 4.83 0.64 -6.40
C ALA A 102 3.68 -0.01 -7.18
N ARG A 103 2.44 0.21 -6.75
CA ARG A 103 1.24 -0.28 -7.44
C ARG A 103 1.11 0.27 -8.86
N GLY A 104 1.42 1.55 -9.06
CA GLY A 104 1.45 2.16 -10.39
C GLY A 104 2.44 1.46 -11.32
N ARG A 105 3.66 1.17 -10.82
CA ARG A 105 4.67 0.42 -11.59
C ARG A 105 4.22 -0.99 -11.93
N THR A 106 3.67 -1.73 -10.96
CA THR A 106 3.13 -3.07 -11.21
C THR A 106 2.08 -3.04 -12.31
N LEU A 107 1.12 -2.11 -12.23
CA LEU A 107 0.06 -1.98 -13.23
C LEU A 107 0.61 -1.69 -14.63
N SER A 108 1.58 -0.77 -14.75
CA SER A 108 2.21 -0.45 -16.03
C SER A 108 2.93 -1.66 -16.65
N ILE A 109 3.65 -2.45 -15.84
CA ILE A 109 4.32 -3.65 -16.33
C ILE A 109 3.32 -4.74 -16.72
N THR A 110 2.23 -4.91 -15.96
CA THR A 110 1.14 -5.83 -16.32
C THR A 110 0.54 -5.47 -17.67
N GLN A 111 0.22 -4.20 -17.91
CA GLN A 111 -0.31 -3.74 -19.20
C GLN A 111 0.69 -3.96 -20.35
N LEU A 112 1.97 -3.65 -20.13
CA LEU A 112 3.01 -3.86 -21.13
C LEU A 112 3.15 -5.35 -21.49
N ARG A 113 3.09 -6.23 -20.50
CA ARG A 113 3.10 -7.68 -20.69
C ARG A 113 1.92 -8.16 -21.52
N GLU A 114 0.71 -7.68 -21.21
CA GLU A 114 -0.52 -8.04 -21.95
C GLU A 114 -0.42 -7.64 -23.42
N ASN A 115 0.11 -6.45 -23.69
CA ASN A 115 0.36 -6.00 -25.07
C ASN A 115 1.34 -6.92 -25.79
N TYR A 116 2.45 -7.30 -25.17
CA TYR A 116 3.41 -8.23 -25.78
C TYR A 116 2.82 -9.62 -26.00
N LEU A 117 1.99 -10.12 -25.09
CA LEU A 117 1.29 -11.40 -25.29
C LEU A 117 0.32 -11.33 -26.48
N ALA A 118 -0.39 -10.22 -26.63
CA ALA A 118 -1.30 -10.02 -27.77
C ALA A 118 -0.53 -9.94 -29.10
N GLU A 119 0.60 -9.22 -29.14
CA GLU A 119 1.48 -9.17 -30.31
C GLU A 119 2.03 -10.55 -30.66
N GLU A 120 2.57 -11.27 -29.69
CA GLU A 120 3.16 -12.60 -29.89
C GLU A 120 2.13 -13.60 -30.44
N ARG A 121 0.89 -13.58 -29.96
CA ARG A 121 -0.20 -14.40 -30.50
C ARG A 121 -0.50 -14.07 -31.96
N ARG A 122 -0.62 -12.78 -32.31
CA ARG A 122 -0.85 -12.38 -33.71
C ARG A 122 0.26 -12.85 -34.64
N TRP A 123 1.51 -12.76 -34.20
CA TRP A 123 2.65 -13.26 -34.98
C TRP A 123 2.64 -14.77 -35.14
N GLU A 124 2.24 -15.51 -34.10
CA GLU A 124 2.09 -16.97 -34.16
C GLU A 124 0.97 -17.36 -35.13
N ASP A 125 -0.22 -16.76 -35.01
CA ASP A 125 -1.36 -17.00 -35.90
C ASP A 125 -0.99 -16.74 -37.38
N MET A 126 -0.29 -15.63 -37.66
CA MET A 126 0.19 -15.32 -39.01
C MET A 126 1.21 -16.35 -39.53
N ARG A 127 2.06 -16.88 -38.64
CA ARG A 127 3.05 -17.90 -39.02
C ARG A 127 2.37 -19.23 -39.31
N GLU A 128 1.44 -19.66 -38.47
CA GLU A 128 0.67 -20.90 -38.65
C GLU A 128 -0.14 -20.86 -39.95
N GLN A 129 -0.83 -19.74 -40.25
CA GLN A 129 -1.55 -19.58 -41.50
C GLN A 129 -0.63 -19.73 -42.72
N LYS A 130 0.55 -19.10 -42.69
CA LYS A 130 1.52 -19.19 -43.78
C LYS A 130 2.04 -20.62 -43.97
N GLU A 131 2.34 -21.33 -42.88
CA GLU A 131 2.78 -22.74 -42.93
C GLU A 131 1.69 -23.64 -43.55
N ILE A 132 0.41 -23.42 -43.20
CA ILE A 132 -0.72 -24.13 -43.80
C ILE A 132 -0.82 -23.85 -45.31
N ASP A 133 -0.76 -22.59 -45.71
CA ASP A 133 -0.87 -22.19 -47.12
C ASP A 133 0.28 -22.79 -47.97
N GLU A 134 1.51 -22.82 -47.44
CA GLU A 134 2.66 -23.45 -48.09
C GLU A 134 2.48 -24.96 -48.26
N LEU A 135 1.93 -25.65 -47.25
CA LEU A 135 1.63 -27.09 -47.33
C LEU A 135 0.53 -27.40 -48.36
N VAL A 136 -0.52 -26.58 -48.41
CA VAL A 136 -1.60 -26.71 -49.40
C VAL A 136 -1.06 -26.50 -50.82
N ASN A 137 -0.28 -25.44 -51.04
CA ASN A 137 0.31 -25.15 -52.35
C ASN A 137 1.27 -26.25 -52.82
N ASN A 138 2.11 -26.79 -51.94
CA ASN A 138 3.03 -27.89 -52.28
C ASN A 138 2.30 -29.19 -52.61
N ARG A 139 1.16 -29.49 -51.96
CA ARG A 139 0.33 -30.65 -52.29
C ARG A 139 -0.36 -30.49 -53.64
N SER A 140 -0.92 -29.32 -53.92
CA SER A 140 -1.54 -29.00 -55.20
C SER A 140 -0.54 -29.10 -56.35
N ALA A 141 0.67 -28.56 -56.19
CA ALA A 141 1.73 -28.63 -57.19
C ALA A 141 2.17 -30.08 -57.50
N ARG A 142 2.22 -30.96 -56.48
CA ARG A 142 2.54 -32.39 -56.67
C ARG A 142 1.42 -33.18 -57.34
N SER A 143 0.16 -32.82 -57.09
CA SER A 143 -1.01 -33.44 -57.74
C SER A 143 -1.04 -33.15 -59.24
N ILE A 144 -0.72 -31.91 -59.64
CA ILE A 144 -0.69 -31.49 -61.05
C ILE A 144 0.44 -32.16 -61.83
N ASN A 145 1.58 -32.44 -61.19
CA ASN A 145 2.74 -33.02 -61.85
C ASN A 145 2.69 -34.55 -61.98
N ASN A 146 1.67 -35.19 -61.41
CA ASN A 146 1.45 -36.65 -61.43
C ASN A 146 0.18 -37.05 -62.22
N ALA A 147 -0.47 -36.09 -62.89
CA ALA A 147 -1.61 -36.27 -63.79
C ALA A 147 -1.16 -36.03 -65.24
#